data_AF-B2RFG1-F1
#
_entry.id   AF-B2RFG1-F1
#
_cell.length_a   1.000
_cell.length_b   1.000
_cell.length_c   1.000
_cell.angle_alpha   90.00
_cell.angle_beta   90.00
_cell.angle_gamma   90.00
#
_symmetry.space_group_name_H-M   'P 1'
#
loop_
_entity.id
_entity.type
_entity.pdbx_description
1 polymer ?
#
loop_
_entity_poly.entity_id
_entity_poly.type
_entity_poly.pdbx_seq_one_letter_code
_entity_poly.pdbx_strand_id
1 'polypeptide(L)' 'MQPNGNVIVDTICRTAKLGTTITGATENGDVTVIEAEPVEPINECPTCGQPGVFRDHVIRS' A
#
# COMPACT_ATOMS: atom_id res chain seq x y z
N MET A 1 2.20 -14.33 -19.39
CA MET A 1 1.54 -14.96 -18.23
C MET A 1 0.29 -14.14 -17.96
N GLN A 2 -0.91 -14.67 -18.19
CA GLN A 2 -2.13 -13.93 -17.86
C GLN A 2 -2.25 -13.87 -16.33
N PRO A 3 -2.61 -12.72 -15.75
CA PRO A 3 -2.92 -12.68 -14.33
C PRO A 3 -4.11 -13.60 -14.10
N ASN A 4 -3.86 -14.70 -13.40
CA ASN A 4 -4.88 -15.59 -12.88
C ASN A 4 -5.91 -14.70 -12.17
N GLY A 5 -7.22 -14.99 -12.23
CA GLY A 5 -8.27 -14.16 -11.58
C GLY A 5 -8.06 -13.87 -10.09
N ASN A 6 -7.04 -14.49 -9.50
CA ASN A 6 -6.53 -14.23 -8.17
C ASN A 6 -5.64 -12.98 -8.03
N VAL A 7 -5.17 -12.29 -9.09
CA VAL A 7 -4.24 -11.14 -8.91
C VAL A 7 -4.93 -9.96 -8.20
N ILE A 8 -6.18 -9.68 -8.51
CA ILE A 8 -6.96 -8.63 -7.83
C ILE A 8 -7.17 -9.02 -6.36
N VAL A 9 -7.59 -10.25 -6.11
CA VAL A 9 -7.80 -10.78 -4.75
C VAL A 9 -6.48 -10.80 -3.95
N ASP A 10 -5.39 -11.26 -4.56
CA ASP A 10 -4.06 -11.27 -3.95
C ASP A 10 -3.57 -9.87 -3.63
N THR A 11 -3.89 -8.88 -4.47
CA THR A 11 -3.55 -7.48 -4.23
C THR A 11 -4.30 -6.96 -3.00
N ILE A 12 -5.62 -7.21 -2.92
CA ILE A 12 -6.44 -6.84 -1.75
C ILE A 12 -6.00 -7.58 -0.48
N CYS A 13 -5.68 -8.87 -0.57
CA CYS A 13 -5.20 -9.62 0.59
C CYS A 13 -3.80 -9.16 1.03
N ARG A 14 -2.95 -8.69 0.11
CA ARG A 14 -1.64 -8.14 0.45
C ARG A 14 -1.73 -6.80 1.16
N THR A 15 -2.63 -5.90 0.78
CA THR A 15 -2.79 -4.61 1.49
C THR A 15 -3.13 -4.83 2.96
N ALA A 16 -4.07 -5.75 3.25
CA ALA A 16 -4.37 -6.14 4.62
C ALA A 16 -3.16 -6.73 5.37
N LYS A 17 -2.36 -7.60 4.72
CA LYS A 17 -1.13 -8.16 5.31
C LYS A 17 -0.05 -7.11 5.57
N LEU A 18 -0.04 -6.02 4.81
CA LEU A 18 0.87 -4.89 5.01
C LEU A 18 0.39 -3.95 6.13
N GLY A 19 -0.74 -4.26 6.78
CA GLY A 19 -1.32 -3.41 7.81
C GLY A 19 -1.91 -2.13 7.22
N THR A 20 -2.48 -2.18 6.02
CA THR A 20 -3.18 -1.05 5.41
C THR A 20 -4.65 -1.36 5.17
N THR A 21 -5.50 -0.35 5.33
CA THR A 21 -6.91 -0.38 4.96
C THR A 21 -7.07 0.32 3.61
N ILE A 22 -7.83 -0.28 2.69
CA ILE A 22 -8.18 0.36 1.43
C ILE A 22 -9.28 1.39 1.71
N THR A 23 -9.03 2.65 1.38
CA THR A 23 -9.97 3.77 1.59
C THR A 23 -10.66 4.19 0.30
N GLY A 24 -10.12 3.80 -0.86
CA GLY A 24 -10.68 4.14 -2.16
C GLY A 24 -10.06 3.34 -3.29
N ALA A 25 -10.74 3.33 -4.42
CA ALA A 25 -10.22 2.79 -5.67
C ALA A 25 -10.77 3.61 -6.84
N THR A 26 -9.89 4.02 -7.75
CA THR A 26 -10.24 4.82 -8.93
C THR A 26 -9.53 4.30 -10.16
N GLU A 27 -10.22 4.27 -11.30
CA GLU A 27 -9.61 4.00 -12.60
C GLU A 27 -8.91 5.26 -13.13
N ASN A 28 -7.67 5.13 -13.57
CA ASN A 28 -6.88 6.21 -14.15
C ASN A 28 -6.26 5.74 -15.47
N GLY A 29 -7.08 5.72 -16.53
CA GLY A 29 -6.69 5.17 -17.83
C GLY A 29 -6.46 3.66 -17.73
N ASP A 30 -5.25 3.22 -18.04
CA ASP A 30 -4.88 1.79 -18.06
C ASP A 30 -4.49 1.23 -16.67
N VAL A 31 -4.54 2.06 -15.61
CA VAL A 31 -4.19 1.64 -14.25
C VAL A 31 -5.34 1.84 -13.28
N THR A 32 -5.41 0.97 -12.26
CA THR A 32 -6.28 1.16 -11.10
C THR A 32 -5.44 1.72 -9.95
N VAL A 33 -5.84 2.89 -9.44
CA VAL A 33 -5.26 3.50 -8.24
C VAL A 33 -6.01 2.97 -7.03
N ILE A 34 -5.29 2.40 -6.09
CA ILE A 34 -5.83 1.97 -4.79
C ILE A 34 -5.33 2.94 -3.73
N GLU A 35 -6.25 3.65 -3.10
CA GLU A 35 -5.96 4.51 -1.95
C GLU A 35 -5.98 3.66 -0.70
N ALA A 36 -4.96 3.79 0.14
CA ALA A 36 -4.87 3.03 1.37
C ALA A 36 -4.19 3.83 2.48
N GLU A 37 -4.62 3.60 3.71
CA GLU A 37 -4.06 4.19 4.92
C GLU A 37 -3.51 3.09 5.84
N PRO A 38 -2.38 3.32 6.52
CA PRO A 38 -1.85 2.37 7.50
C PRO A 38 -2.79 2.25 8.71
N VAL A 39 -3.05 1.01 9.12
CA VAL A 39 -3.75 0.67 10.36
C VAL A 39 -2.70 0.66 11.48
N GLU A 40 -2.88 1.54 12.47
CA GLU A 40 -1.98 1.66 13.63
C GLU A 40 -0.50 1.87 13.24
N PRO A 41 -0.18 2.99 12.53
CA PRO A 41 1.19 3.24 12.12
C PRO A 41 2.11 3.39 13.33
N ILE A 42 3.18 2.60 13.34
CA ILE A 42 4.30 2.81 14.27
C ILE A 42 5.10 3.99 13.73
N ASN A 43 4.99 5.14 14.40
CA ASN A 43 5.71 6.36 14.05
C ASN A 43 7.16 6.36 14.56
N GLU A 44 7.73 5.20 14.86
CA GLU A 44 9.10 5.01 15.32
C GLU A 44 9.76 3.89 14.53
N CYS A 45 11.05 4.03 14.23
CA CYS A 45 11.82 2.98 13.61
C CYS A 45 11.95 1.78 14.58
N PRO A 46 11.52 0.56 14.20
CA PRO A 46 11.58 -0.60 15.10
C PRO A 46 13.02 -1.02 15.48
N THR A 47 14.03 -0.48 14.78
CA THR A 47 15.45 -0.75 15.05
C THR A 47 16.08 0.27 16.00
N CYS A 48 15.77 1.57 15.87
CA CYS A 48 16.46 2.64 16.61
C CYS A 48 15.54 3.51 17.49
N GLY A 49 14.22 3.29 17.46
CA GLY A 49 13.23 4.02 18.27
C GLY A 49 13.08 5.51 17.94
N GLN A 50 13.81 6.02 16.95
CA GLN A 50 13.67 7.41 16.52
C GLN A 50 12.36 7.59 15.73
N PRO A 51 11.70 8.75 15.85
CA PRO A 51 10.52 9.06 15.06
C PRO A 51 10.75 8.81 13.57
N GLY A 52 9.81 8.13 12.93
CA GLY A 52 9.79 7.93 11.49
C GLY A 52 9.69 9.27 10.80
N VAL A 53 10.76 9.68 10.13
CA VAL A 53 10.69 10.81 9.19
C VAL A 53 10.18 10.26 7.87
N PHE A 54 9.22 10.94 7.25
CA PHE A 54 8.60 10.53 5.99
C PHE A 54 9.71 10.26 4.94
N ARG A 55 10.05 8.98 4.68
CA ARG A 55 11.08 8.62 3.71
C ARG A 55 10.43 8.58 2.33
N ASP A 56 10.67 9.64 1.59
CA ASP A 56 10.56 9.75 0.14
C ASP A 56 9.27 9.18 -0.46
N HIS A 57 8.28 10.05 -0.68
CA HIS A 57 7.34 9.81 -1.78
C HIS A 57 8.13 9.81 -3.09
N VAL A 58 8.48 8.62 -3.59
CA VAL A 58 9.08 8.48 -4.93
C VAL A 58 7.96 8.18 -5.91
N ILE A 59 7.58 9.18 -6.70
CA ILE A 59 6.83 8.93 -7.94
C ILE A 59 7.83 8.29 -8.91
N ARG A 60 7.67 6.99 -9.17
CA ARG A 60 8.44 6.28 -10.19
C ARG A 60 7.68 6.37 -11.51
N SER A 61 8.32 6.96 -12.52
CA SER A 61 7.86 7.03 -13.92
C SER A 61 7.92 5.68 -14.61
#